data_AF-B9TDM1-F1
#
_entry.id   AF-B9TDM1-F1
#
_cell.length_a   1.000
_cell.length_b   1.000
_cell.length_c   1.000
_cell.angle_alpha   90.00
_cell.angle_beta   90.00
_cell.angle_gamma   90.00
#
_symmetry.space_group_name_H-M   'P 1'
#
loop_
_entity.id
_entity.type
_entity.pdbx_description
1 polymer ?
#
loop_
_entity_poly.entity_id
_entity_poly.type
_entity_poly.pdbx_seq_one_letter_code
_entity_poly.pdbx_strand_id
1 'polypeptide(L)'
;MRELPGGAAGFMAVSVVAFIVLGSMLEGIPAIVLFGPLLFPIARTVGIHEVHYSMVVILAMGLGLFAPPFGVGYYAACAIGRVNPDEGIRPIGAYMLALFVGLVIVAAVPWISIGFL
;
A
#
# COMPACT_ATOMS: atom_id res chain seq x y z
N MET A 1 0.16 26.99 -7.98
CA MET A 1 -0.11 26.43 -6.65
C MET A 1 -1.57 26.04 -6.60
N ARG A 2 -1.93 24.81 -7.00
CA ARG A 2 -3.25 24.26 -6.73
C ARG A 2 -3.11 23.52 -5.41
N GLU A 3 -3.63 24.11 -4.35
CA GLU A 3 -3.73 23.45 -3.05
C GLU A 3 -4.59 22.21 -3.27
N LEU A 4 -3.96 21.03 -3.26
CA LEU A 4 -4.69 19.77 -3.21
C LEU A 4 -5.54 19.81 -1.94
N PRO A 5 -6.86 19.58 -2.00
CA PRO A 5 -7.68 19.54 -0.79
C PRO A 5 -7.13 18.47 0.15
N GLY A 6 -6.52 18.90 1.26
CA GLY A 6 -5.86 18.04 2.26
C GLY A 6 -4.32 18.04 2.29
N GLY A 7 -3.63 18.77 1.41
CA GLY A 7 -2.16 18.90 1.44
C GLY A 7 -1.40 17.56 1.30
N ALA A 8 -0.24 17.44 1.94
CA ALA A 8 0.58 16.22 1.91
C ALA A 8 -0.17 14.98 2.45
N ALA A 9 -0.95 15.15 3.52
CA ALA A 9 -1.73 14.06 4.11
C ALA A 9 -2.86 13.58 3.19
N GLY A 10 -3.57 14.50 2.52
CA GLY A 10 -4.60 14.17 1.54
C GLY A 10 -4.04 13.40 0.34
N PHE A 11 -2.91 13.87 -0.21
CA PHE A 11 -2.22 13.15 -1.29
C PHE A 11 -1.78 11.75 -0.87
N MET A 12 -1.23 11.61 0.34
CA MET A 12 -0.79 10.31 0.86
C MET A 12 -1.96 9.36 1.10
N ALA A 13 -3.07 9.83 1.69
CA ALA A 13 -4.26 9.02 1.92
C ALA A 13 -4.87 8.53 0.59
N VAL A 14 -4.99 9.41 -0.41
CA VAL A 14 -5.48 9.04 -1.74
C VAL A 14 -4.53 8.03 -2.39
N SER A 15 -3.22 8.24 -2.28
CA SER A 15 -2.22 7.29 -2.79
C SER A 15 -2.36 5.92 -2.13
N VAL A 16 -2.49 5.87 -0.80
CA VAL A 16 -2.68 4.61 -0.06
C VAL A 16 -3.90 3.85 -0.56
N VAL A 17 -5.05 4.51 -0.66
CA VAL A 17 -6.28 3.86 -1.14
C VAL A 17 -6.12 3.39 -2.58
N ALA A 18 -5.56 4.23 -3.45
CA ALA A 18 -5.31 3.87 -4.85
C ALA A 18 -4.38 2.64 -4.94
N PHE A 19 -3.31 2.59 -4.17
CA PHE A 19 -2.35 1.49 -4.19
C PHE A 19 -2.84 0.22 -3.50
N ILE A 20 -3.75 0.29 -2.53
CA ILE A 20 -4.45 -0.89 -2.02
C ILE A 20 -5.30 -1.51 -3.15
N VAL A 21 -6.06 -0.69 -3.88
CA VAL A 21 -6.88 -1.17 -4.99
C VAL A 21 -6.00 -1.72 -6.12
N LEU A 22 -4.96 -0.99 -6.51
CA LEU A 22 -4.02 -1.44 -7.53
C LEU A 22 -3.29 -2.70 -7.11
N GLY A 23 -2.86 -2.83 -5.85
CA GLY A 23 -2.17 -4.01 -5.32
C GLY A 23 -3.04 -5.27 -5.31
N SER A 24 -4.36 -5.12 -5.32
CA SER A 24 -5.27 -6.26 -5.49
C SER A 24 -5.29 -6.82 -6.92
N MET A 25 -4.87 -6.03 -7.92
CA MET A 25 -4.89 -6.39 -9.34
C MET A 25 -3.49 -6.60 -9.93
N LEU A 26 -2.52 -5.81 -9.45
CA LEU A 26 -1.16 -5.70 -9.97
C LEU A 26 -0.18 -6.19 -8.91
N GLU A 27 0.86 -6.89 -9.36
CA GLU A 27 2.02 -7.17 -8.52
C GLU A 27 2.80 -5.87 -8.25
N GLY A 28 3.50 -5.79 -7.11
CA GLY A 28 4.06 -4.52 -6.63
C GLY A 28 5.08 -3.89 -7.58
N ILE A 29 5.84 -4.69 -8.31
CA ILE A 29 6.86 -4.22 -9.25
C ILE A 29 6.22 -3.48 -10.44
N PRO A 30 5.27 -4.07 -11.20
CA PRO A 30 4.62 -3.38 -12.31
C PRO A 30 3.95 -2.06 -11.92
N ALA A 31 3.32 -2.00 -10.74
CA ALA A 31 2.66 -0.79 -10.28
C ALA A 31 3.67 0.35 -10.01
N ILE A 32 4.80 0.08 -9.36
CA ILE A 32 5.83 1.11 -9.10
C ILE A 32 6.48 1.57 -10.40
N VAL A 33 6.76 0.66 -11.33
CA VAL A 33 7.34 1.01 -12.64
C VAL A 33 6.39 1.91 -13.44
N LEU A 34 5.08 1.64 -13.39
CA LEU A 34 4.07 2.41 -14.11
C LEU A 34 3.78 3.77 -13.43
N PHE A 35 3.56 3.77 -12.12
CA PHE A 35 3.06 4.94 -11.39
C PHE A 35 4.15 5.74 -10.68
N GLY A 36 5.31 5.15 -10.38
CA GLY A 36 6.43 5.80 -9.70
C GLY A 36 6.88 7.09 -10.38
N PRO A 37 7.17 7.09 -11.71
CA PRO A 37 7.59 8.30 -12.42
C PRO A 37 6.56 9.44 -12.38
N LEU A 38 5.27 9.11 -12.23
CA LEU A 38 4.18 10.09 -12.16
C LEU A 38 3.98 10.62 -10.73
N LEU A 39 4.03 9.74 -9.73
CA LEU A 39 3.64 10.07 -8.36
C LEU A 39 4.78 10.61 -7.51
N PHE A 40 6.02 10.18 -7.74
CA PHE A 40 7.19 10.68 -7.01
C PHE A 40 7.43 12.19 -7.20
N PRO A 41 7.36 12.77 -8.42
CA PRO A 41 7.51 14.21 -8.56
C PRO A 41 6.38 14.98 -7.86
N ILE A 42 5.15 14.45 -7.86
CA ILE A 42 4.04 15.05 -7.12
C ILE A 42 4.29 14.98 -5.61
N ALA A 43 4.72 13.82 -5.10
CA ALA A 43 5.08 13.62 -3.69
C ALA A 43 6.14 14.64 -3.24
N ARG A 44 7.16 14.88 -4.07
CA ARG A 44 8.18 15.91 -3.86
C ARG A 44 7.59 17.32 -3.81
N THR A 45 6.66 17.66 -4.71
CA THR A 45 6.01 18.99 -4.70
C THR A 45 5.17 19.26 -3.45
N VAL A 46 4.64 18.21 -2.80
CA VAL A 46 3.89 18.33 -1.55
C VAL A 46 4.76 18.17 -0.31
N GLY A 47 6.09 18.08 -0.46
CA GLY A 47 7.05 17.99 0.64
C GLY A 47 7.22 16.60 1.25
N ILE A 48 6.74 15.54 0.59
CA ILE A 48 6.93 14.16 1.05
C ILE A 48 8.26 13.63 0.50
N HIS A 49 9.04 13.00 1.39
CA HIS A 49 10.28 12.34 0.99
C HIS A 49 10.00 11.08 0.15
N GLU A 50 10.73 10.90 -0.95
CA GLU A 50 10.49 9.81 -1.91
C GLU A 50 10.59 8.43 -1.28
N VAL A 51 11.56 8.23 -0.36
CA VAL A 51 11.73 6.95 0.35
C VAL A 51 10.52 6.64 1.25
N HIS A 52 10.04 7.64 1.98
CA HIS A 52 8.87 7.48 2.84
C HIS A 52 7.62 7.19 2.02
N TYR A 53 7.41 7.93 0.93
CA TYR A 53 6.32 7.68 0.00
C TYR A 53 6.38 6.26 -0.57
N SER A 54 7.56 5.82 -1.02
CA SER A 54 7.78 4.48 -1.57
C SER A 54 7.43 3.39 -0.56
N MET A 55 7.85 3.54 0.70
CA MET A 55 7.53 2.56 1.75
C MET A 55 6.02 2.47 2.02
N VAL A 56 5.35 3.62 2.13
CA VAL A 56 3.89 3.66 2.33
C VAL A 56 3.16 3.00 1.17
N VAL A 57 3.59 3.28 -0.07
CA VAL A 57 3.03 2.68 -1.29
C VAL A 57 3.23 1.16 -1.32
N ILE A 58 4.44 0.67 -1.02
CA ILE A 58 4.75 -0.77 -0.99
C ILE A 58 3.89 -1.48 0.06
N LEU A 59 3.76 -0.91 1.26
CA LEU A 59 2.91 -1.47 2.32
C LEU A 59 1.43 -1.47 1.93
N ALA A 60 0.94 -0.39 1.32
CA ALA A 60 -0.42 -0.29 0.81
C ALA A 60 -0.70 -1.35 -0.26
N MET A 61 0.23 -1.57 -1.20
CA MET A 61 0.10 -2.63 -2.20
C MET A 61 0.16 -4.03 -1.58
N GLY A 62 1.04 -4.25 -0.61
CA GLY A 62 1.09 -5.52 0.12
C GLY A 62 -0.23 -5.83 0.82
N LEU A 63 -0.89 -4.82 1.39
CA LEU A 63 -2.23 -4.96 1.94
C LEU A 63 -3.24 -5.34 0.84
N GLY A 64 -3.22 -4.65 -0.30
CA GLY A 64 -4.08 -4.96 -1.45
C GLY A 64 -3.90 -6.38 -1.99
N LEU A 65 -2.66 -6.86 -2.05
CA LEU A 65 -2.29 -8.17 -2.59
C LEU A 65 -2.91 -9.34 -1.79
N PHE A 66 -3.11 -9.13 -0.49
CA PHE A 66 -3.71 -10.12 0.41
C PHE A 66 -5.17 -9.82 0.78
N ALA A 67 -5.70 -8.65 0.43
CA ALA A 67 -7.08 -8.26 0.72
C ALA A 67 -8.09 -9.06 -0.15
N PRO A 68 -8.98 -9.86 0.46
CA PRO A 68 -10.15 -10.42 -0.25
C PRO A 68 -11.03 -9.25 -0.74
N PRO A 69 -11.64 -9.27 -1.94
CA PRO A 69 -12.04 -10.42 -2.77
C PRO A 69 -11.18 -10.71 -4.01
N PHE A 70 -10.17 -9.89 -4.30
CA PHE A 70 -9.33 -10.05 -5.50
C PHE A 70 -7.85 -10.28 -5.22
N GLY A 71 -7.41 -10.18 -3.96
CA GLY A 71 -6.00 -10.29 -3.56
C GLY A 71 -5.33 -11.50 -4.18
N VAL A 72 -4.62 -11.28 -5.29
CA VAL A 72 -4.10 -12.37 -6.13
C VAL A 72 -3.10 -13.21 -5.36
N GLY A 73 -2.35 -12.59 -4.44
CA GLY A 73 -1.43 -13.27 -3.55
C GLY A 73 -2.13 -14.14 -2.51
N TYR A 74 -3.30 -13.72 -2.01
CA TYR A 74 -4.11 -14.53 -1.11
C TYR A 74 -4.63 -15.80 -1.79
N TYR A 75 -5.24 -15.67 -2.97
CA TYR A 75 -5.74 -16.83 -3.72
C TYR A 75 -4.60 -17.76 -4.19
N ALA A 76 -3.45 -17.20 -4.59
CA ALA A 76 -2.26 -17.98 -4.91
C ALA A 76 -1.76 -18.77 -3.69
N ALA A 77 -1.72 -18.17 -2.50
CA ALA A 77 -1.34 -18.85 -1.27
C ALA A 77 -2.33 -19.98 -0.91
N CYS A 78 -3.64 -19.75 -1.06
CA CYS A 78 -4.66 -20.78 -0.88
C CYS A 78 -4.50 -21.94 -1.89
N ALA A 79 -4.21 -21.64 -3.15
CA ALA A 79 -3.99 -22.65 -4.19
C ALA A 79 -2.75 -23.51 -3.90
N ILE A 80 -1.64 -22.89 -3.47
CA ILE A 80 -0.41 -23.60 -3.07
C ILE A 80 -0.66 -24.43 -1.80
N GLY A 81 -1.34 -23.84 -0.81
CA GLY A 81 -1.67 -24.50 0.46
C GLY A 81 -2.79 -25.53 0.37
N ARG A 82 -3.47 -25.64 -0.78
CA ARG A 82 -4.65 -26.49 -1.01
C ARG A 82 -5.77 -26.27 0.01
N VAL A 83 -5.98 -25.01 0.40
CA VAL A 83 -7.04 -24.60 1.34
C VAL A 83 -8.13 -23.88 0.56
N ASN A 84 -9.40 -24.15 0.87
CA ASN A 84 -10.50 -23.40 0.31
C ASN A 84 -10.41 -21.93 0.75
N PRO A 85 -10.46 -20.95 -0.17
CA PRO A 85 -10.41 -19.53 0.17
C PRO A 85 -11.49 -19.12 1.20
N ASP A 86 -12.67 -19.72 1.12
CA ASP A 86 -13.77 -19.44 2.05
C ASP A 86 -13.40 -19.77 3.52
N GLU A 87 -12.59 -20.81 3.74
CA GLU A 87 -12.11 -21.20 5.07
C GLU A 87 -10.99 -20.27 5.56
N GLY A 88 -10.20 -19.71 4.64
CA GLY A 88 -9.05 -18.86 4.94
C GLY A 88 -9.39 -17.37 5.14
N ILE A 89 -10.58 -16.91 4.73
CA ILE A 89 -10.99 -15.49 4.84
C ILE A 89 -11.06 -15.03 6.30
N ARG A 90 -11.51 -15.92 7.19
CA ARG A 90 -11.65 -15.58 8.61
C ARG A 90 -10.29 -15.52 9.34
N PRO A 91 -9.38 -16.51 9.17
CA PRO A 91 -8.03 -16.44 9.73
C PRO A 91 -7.19 -15.26 9.23
N ILE A 92 -7.29 -14.89 7.94
CA ILE A 92 -6.46 -13.82 7.39
C ILE A 92 -6.82 -12.42 7.92
N GLY A 93 -8.01 -12.26 8.52
CA GLY A 93 -8.42 -10.98 9.09
C GLY A 93 -7.43 -10.39 10.10
N ALA A 94 -6.83 -11.23 10.95
CA ALA A 94 -5.81 -10.76 11.91
C ALA A 94 -4.53 -10.27 11.21
N TYR A 95 -4.11 -10.97 10.15
CA TYR A 95 -2.97 -10.57 9.32
C TYR A 95 -3.26 -9.26 8.57
N MET A 96 -4.46 -9.11 8.03
CA MET A 96 -4.90 -7.89 7.37
C MET A 96 -4.94 -6.70 8.32
N LEU A 97 -5.43 -6.90 9.54
CA LEU A 97 -5.41 -5.88 10.57
C LEU A 97 -3.98 -5.47 10.94
N ALA A 98 -3.07 -6.43 11.09
CA ALA A 98 -1.66 -6.15 11.39
C ALA A 98 -0.99 -5.33 10.28
N LEU A 99 -1.22 -5.69 9.00
CA LEU A 99 -0.72 -4.93 7.86
C LEU A 99 -1.31 -3.52 7.80
N PHE A 100 -2.61 -3.37 8.07
CA PHE A 100 -3.28 -2.07 8.09
C PHE A 100 -2.71 -1.17 9.18
N VAL A 101 -2.53 -1.71 10.40
CA VAL A 101 -1.93 -0.97 11.52
C VAL A 101 -0.49 -0.56 11.19
N GLY A 102 0.31 -1.47 10.64
CA GLY A 102 1.68 -1.17 10.20
C GLY A 102 1.73 -0.06 9.16
N LEU A 103 0.85 -0.11 8.15
CA LEU A 103 0.70 0.92 7.12
C LEU A 103 0.36 2.29 7.72
N VAL A 104 -0.62 2.35 8.62
CA VAL A 104 -1.03 3.60 9.28
C VAL A 104 0.11 4.17 10.13
N ILE A 105 0.81 3.33 10.90
CA ILE A 105 1.95 3.74 11.72
C ILE A 105 3.05 4.33 10.86
N VAL A 106 3.43 3.64 9.78
CA VAL A 106 4.49 4.12 8.87
C VAL A 106 4.04 5.43 8.22
N ALA A 107 2.84 5.49 7.65
CA ALA A 107 2.31 6.69 6.99
C ALA A 107 2.18 7.90 7.94
N ALA A 108 1.87 7.69 9.22
CA ALA A 108 1.75 8.76 10.21
C ALA A 108 3.09 9.22 10.79
N VAL A 109 4.12 8.35 10.79
CA VAL A 109 5.42 8.63 11.40
C VAL A 109 6.54 8.50 10.36
N PRO A 110 6.85 9.59 9.62
CA PRO A 110 7.89 9.59 8.58
C PRO A 110 9.26 9.16 9.10
N TRP A 111 9.56 9.40 10.38
CA TRP A 111 10.81 9.00 11.04
C TRP A 111 11.09 7.50 10.94
N ILE A 112 10.06 6.64 10.91
CA ILE A 112 10.24 5.20 10.75
C ILE A 112 10.88 4.89 9.38
N SER A 113 10.59 5.71 8.37
CA SER A 113 11.13 5.55 7.02
C SER A 113 12.41 6.33 6.76
N ILE A 114 12.56 7.53 7.36
CA ILE A 114 13.65 8.47 7.04
C ILE A 114 14.64 8.67 8.16
N GLY A 115 14.42 8.11 9.36
CA GLY A 115 15.25 8.40 10.54
C GLY A 115 16.70 7.90 10.45
N PHE A 116 17.02 7.04 9.48
CA PHE A 116 18.37 6.53 9.21
C PHE A 116 19.02 7.12 7.94
N LEU A 117 18.36 8.08 7.29
CA LEU A 117 18.84 8.83 6.11
C LEU A 117 19.29 10.23 6.51
#